data_AF-A0A496VM21-F1
#
_entry.id   AF-A0A496VM21-F1
#
_cell.length_a   1.000
_cell.length_b   1.000
_cell.length_c   1.000
_cell.angle_alpha   90.00
_cell.angle_beta   90.00
_cell.angle_gamma   90.00
#
_symmetry.space_group_name_H-M   'P 1'
#
loop_
_entity.id
_entity.type
_entity.pdbx_description
1 polymer ?
#
loop_
_entity_poly.entity_id
_entity_poly.type
_entity_poly.pdbx_seq_one_letter_code
_entity_poly.pdbx_strand_id
1 'polypeptide(L)'
;SQHLKETLKFNIPLAVSIDTEKARSELIVTPVLVEVIKQSNQEVSLFSGIEFNVDKNKGLNGTCDYMLSLSKEQLFIDVPIIVIVEAKNDRINTGIGQCISEMLAAKLYNEKKENAISNIYGVITTGSLFKFLKLNDKTVWIDIDEYHISNVSKIMGIFMSIVNS
;
A
#
# COMPACT_ATOMS: atom_id res chain seq x y z
N SER A 1 -11.25 -13.09 -2.03
CA SER A 1 -12.05 -14.12 -2.71
C SER A 1 -11.50 -15.53 -2.45
N GLN A 2 -12.20 -16.58 -2.89
CA GLN A 2 -11.65 -17.95 -2.95
C GLN A 2 -10.42 -18.00 -3.87
N HIS A 3 -10.47 -17.29 -5.01
CA HIS A 3 -9.36 -17.19 -5.96
C HIS A 3 -8.06 -16.69 -5.31
N LEU A 4 -8.11 -15.56 -4.58
CA LEU A 4 -6.91 -15.05 -3.90
C LEU A 4 -6.33 -16.07 -2.90
N LYS A 5 -7.20 -16.76 -2.14
CA LYS A 5 -6.73 -17.77 -1.18
C LYS A 5 -6.04 -18.94 -1.88
N GLU A 6 -6.55 -19.38 -3.02
CA GLU A 6 -5.94 -20.44 -3.83
C GLU A 6 -4.60 -20.00 -4.42
N THR A 7 -4.53 -18.79 -4.98
CA THR A 7 -3.28 -18.19 -5.48
C THR A 7 -2.22 -18.13 -4.39
N LEU A 8 -2.56 -17.56 -3.22
CA LEU A 8 -1.61 -17.39 -2.12
C LEU A 8 -1.17 -18.71 -1.50
N LYS A 9 -2.01 -19.76 -1.52
CA LYS A 9 -1.65 -21.10 -1.01
C LYS A 9 -0.43 -21.66 -1.73
N PHE A 10 -0.30 -21.44 -3.03
CA PHE A 10 0.86 -21.86 -3.81
C PHE A 10 1.98 -20.81 -3.78
N ASN A 11 1.63 -19.53 -3.92
CA ASN A 11 2.60 -18.46 -4.06
C ASN A 11 3.43 -18.20 -2.81
N ILE A 12 2.85 -18.30 -1.61
CA ILE A 12 3.57 -17.98 -0.36
C ILE A 12 4.77 -18.93 -0.16
N PRO A 13 4.62 -20.27 -0.17
CA PRO A 13 5.76 -21.17 -0.07
C PRO A 13 6.81 -20.94 -1.16
N LEU A 14 6.38 -20.64 -2.38
CA LEU A 14 7.29 -20.38 -3.50
C LEU A 14 8.11 -19.10 -3.29
N ALA A 15 7.45 -18.01 -2.90
CA ALA A 15 8.10 -16.73 -2.62
C ALA A 15 9.13 -16.83 -1.49
N VAL A 16 8.78 -17.56 -0.42
CA VAL A 16 9.69 -17.85 0.69
C VAL A 16 10.87 -18.70 0.23
N SER A 17 10.64 -19.67 -0.66
CA SER A 17 11.71 -20.54 -1.17
C SER A 17 12.69 -19.81 -2.10
N ILE A 18 12.22 -18.79 -2.84
CA ILE A 18 13.07 -17.94 -3.69
C ILE A 18 13.85 -16.92 -2.86
N ASP A 19 13.27 -16.46 -1.75
CA ASP A 19 13.87 -15.53 -0.78
C ASP A 19 14.43 -14.24 -1.38
N THR A 20 13.60 -13.55 -2.16
CA THR A 20 13.93 -12.20 -2.64
C THR A 20 12.78 -11.24 -2.37
N GLU A 21 13.11 -9.96 -2.18
CA GLU A 21 12.12 -8.87 -2.08
C GLU A 21 11.19 -8.90 -3.29
N LYS A 22 11.76 -9.03 -4.49
CA LYS A 22 11.01 -9.12 -5.74
C LYS A 22 10.02 -10.29 -5.78
N ALA A 23 10.43 -11.48 -5.33
CA ALA A 23 9.51 -12.63 -5.28
C ALA A 23 8.36 -12.40 -4.30
N ARG A 24 8.61 -11.80 -3.13
CA ARG A 24 7.56 -11.46 -2.16
C ARG A 24 6.61 -10.39 -2.73
N SER A 25 7.16 -9.40 -3.42
CA SER A 25 6.45 -8.34 -4.12
C SER A 25 5.47 -8.90 -5.18
N GLU A 26 5.98 -9.72 -6.10
CA GLU A 26 5.25 -10.24 -7.25
C GLU A 26 4.28 -11.37 -6.89
N LEU A 27 4.64 -12.24 -5.94
CA LEU A 27 3.87 -13.44 -5.63
C LEU A 27 2.92 -13.24 -4.43
N ILE A 28 3.13 -12.24 -3.59
CA ILE A 28 2.30 -12.02 -2.40
C ILE A 28 1.63 -10.64 -2.41
N VAL A 29 2.42 -9.56 -2.42
CA VAL A 29 1.88 -8.20 -2.28
C VAL A 29 1.01 -7.83 -3.48
N THR A 30 1.52 -8.01 -4.70
CA THR A 30 0.78 -7.70 -5.93
C THR A 30 -0.56 -8.46 -6.02
N PRO A 31 -0.65 -9.79 -5.81
CA PRO A 31 -1.94 -10.49 -5.80
C PRO A 31 -2.95 -9.94 -4.79
N VAL A 32 -2.50 -9.54 -3.59
CA VAL A 32 -3.38 -8.91 -2.60
C VAL A 32 -3.92 -7.58 -3.13
N LEU A 33 -3.06 -6.71 -3.67
CA LEU A 33 -3.47 -5.39 -4.17
C LEU A 33 -4.36 -5.48 -5.42
N VAL A 34 -4.10 -6.43 -6.33
CA VAL A 34 -4.96 -6.71 -7.48
C VAL A 34 -6.36 -7.17 -7.01
N GLU A 35 -6.44 -7.97 -5.96
CA GLU A 35 -7.73 -8.36 -5.38
C GLU A 35 -8.46 -7.16 -4.74
N VAL A 36 -7.76 -6.18 -4.18
CA VAL A 36 -8.37 -4.92 -3.67
C VAL A 36 -9.05 -4.17 -4.82
N ILE A 37 -8.36 -3.97 -5.95
CA ILE A 37 -8.95 -3.36 -7.15
C ILE A 37 -10.21 -4.13 -7.58
N LYS A 38 -10.10 -5.46 -7.66
CA LYS A 38 -11.22 -6.31 -8.07
C LYS A 38 -12.43 -6.19 -7.14
N GLN A 39 -12.22 -6.18 -5.81
CA GLN A 39 -13.30 -6.07 -4.83
C GLN A 39 -13.88 -4.66 -4.70
N SER A 40 -13.13 -3.63 -5.11
CA SER A 40 -13.59 -2.24 -5.15
C SER A 40 -14.47 -1.91 -6.36
N ASN A 41 -14.87 -2.88 -7.18
CA ASN A 41 -15.50 -2.65 -8.49
C ASN A 41 -14.68 -1.75 -9.43
N GLN A 42 -13.34 -1.81 -9.32
CA GLN A 42 -12.41 -0.99 -10.11
C GLN A 42 -12.58 0.52 -9.88
N GLU A 43 -13.08 0.93 -8.71
CA GLU A 43 -13.13 2.34 -8.29
C GLU A 43 -11.76 2.83 -7.76
N VAL A 44 -10.80 1.93 -7.56
CA VAL A 44 -9.40 2.28 -7.27
C VAL A 44 -8.44 1.76 -8.34
N SER A 45 -7.37 2.51 -8.57
CA SER A 45 -6.24 2.15 -9.42
C SER A 45 -4.99 1.84 -8.61
N LEU A 46 -4.09 1.02 -9.18
CA LEU A 46 -2.87 0.55 -8.54
C LEU A 46 -1.64 0.99 -9.33
N PHE A 47 -0.72 1.68 -8.67
CA PHE A 47 0.58 2.01 -9.23
C PHE A 47 1.66 1.21 -8.49
N SER A 48 2.63 0.66 -9.23
CA SER A 48 3.72 -0.16 -8.70
C SER A 48 5.04 0.34 -9.24
N GLY A 49 6.01 0.57 -8.36
CA GLY A 49 7.35 1.07 -8.72
C GLY A 49 7.32 2.41 -9.45
N ILE A 50 6.41 3.32 -9.06
CA ILE A 50 6.15 4.57 -9.78
C ILE A 50 6.96 5.73 -9.18
N GLU A 51 7.48 6.61 -10.05
CA GLU A 51 8.04 7.87 -9.59
C GLU A 51 6.94 8.80 -9.06
N PHE A 52 7.16 9.35 -7.87
CA PHE A 52 6.23 10.25 -7.22
C PHE A 52 6.97 11.46 -6.63
N ASN A 53 7.07 12.51 -7.44
CA ASN A 53 7.87 13.70 -7.16
C ASN A 53 6.98 14.91 -6.84
N VAL A 54 6.61 15.08 -5.57
CA VAL A 54 5.62 16.08 -5.15
C VAL A 54 6.24 17.40 -4.71
N ASP A 55 7.31 17.37 -3.91
CA ASP A 55 8.00 18.57 -3.42
C ASP A 55 9.48 18.27 -3.12
N LYS A 56 10.36 18.55 -4.09
CA LYS A 56 11.80 18.32 -3.98
C LYS A 56 12.45 19.12 -2.86
N ASN A 57 11.94 20.32 -2.55
CA ASN A 57 12.51 21.17 -1.50
C ASN A 57 12.27 20.59 -0.10
N LYS A 58 11.23 19.76 0.04
CA LYS A 58 10.92 19.02 1.28
C LYS A 58 11.44 17.58 1.28
N GLY A 59 12.19 17.18 0.25
CA GLY A 59 12.64 15.79 0.07
C GLY A 59 11.50 14.80 -0.24
N LEU A 60 10.33 15.29 -0.67
CA LEU A 60 9.16 14.49 -1.01
C LEU A 60 9.20 14.11 -2.50
N ASN A 61 10.24 13.37 -2.86
CA ASN A 61 10.54 12.91 -4.21
C ASN A 61 11.23 11.55 -4.17
N GLY A 62 10.87 10.65 -5.07
CA GLY A 62 11.40 9.29 -5.10
C GLY A 62 10.49 8.32 -5.84
N THR A 63 10.74 7.03 -5.64
CA THR A 63 9.93 5.94 -6.16
C THR A 63 9.14 5.32 -5.02
N CYS A 64 7.82 5.22 -5.18
CA CYS A 64 6.95 4.48 -4.27
C CYS A 64 6.88 3.02 -4.71
N ASP A 65 6.94 2.08 -3.76
CA ASP A 65 6.85 0.65 -4.08
C ASP A 65 5.44 0.34 -4.63
N TYR A 66 4.39 0.73 -3.90
CA TYR A 66 3.03 0.75 -4.43
C TYR A 66 2.18 1.91 -3.92
N MET A 67 1.14 2.22 -4.67
CA MET A 67 0.15 3.22 -4.33
C MET A 67 -1.22 2.82 -4.83
N LEU A 68 -2.25 3.03 -4.01
CA LEU A 68 -3.65 2.94 -4.42
C LEU A 68 -4.25 4.34 -4.50
N SER A 69 -4.91 4.61 -5.62
CA SER A 69 -5.60 5.87 -5.88
C SER A 69 -7.11 5.64 -5.94
N LEU A 70 -7.90 6.52 -5.32
CA LEU A 70 -9.35 6.53 -5.36
C LEU A 70 -9.86 7.16 -6.67
N SER A 71 -9.52 6.52 -7.78
CA SER A 71 -9.90 6.91 -9.12
C SER A 71 -9.82 5.68 -10.04
N LYS A 72 -10.63 5.66 -11.10
CA LYS A 72 -10.55 4.63 -12.15
C LYS A 72 -9.34 4.83 -13.07
N GLU A 73 -8.70 5.99 -12.99
CA GLU A 73 -7.56 6.33 -13.85
C GLU A 73 -6.32 5.51 -13.47
N GLN A 74 -5.81 4.74 -14.42
CA GLN A 74 -4.70 3.80 -14.25
C GLN A 74 -3.44 4.25 -14.99
N LEU A 75 -3.53 5.24 -15.88
CA LEU A 75 -2.42 5.80 -16.64
C LEU A 75 -1.63 6.83 -15.84
N PHE A 76 -2.29 7.57 -14.94
CA PHE A 76 -1.66 8.58 -14.10
C PHE A 76 -2.32 8.66 -12.72
N ILE A 77 -1.54 9.06 -11.73
CA ILE A 77 -2.01 9.21 -10.34
C ILE A 77 -2.98 10.40 -10.26
N ASP A 78 -4.15 10.19 -9.66
CA ASP A 78 -5.21 11.18 -9.57
C ASP A 78 -5.54 11.56 -8.12
N VAL A 79 -6.00 10.59 -7.33
CA VAL A 79 -6.40 10.76 -5.92
C VAL A 79 -5.71 9.71 -5.03
N PRO A 80 -4.40 9.80 -4.77
CA PRO A 80 -3.69 8.79 -3.98
C PRO A 80 -4.20 8.74 -2.53
N ILE A 81 -4.65 7.57 -2.07
CA ILE A 81 -5.25 7.39 -0.73
C ILE A 81 -4.50 6.38 0.15
N ILE A 82 -3.75 5.45 -0.45
CA ILE A 82 -2.91 4.49 0.27
C ILE A 82 -1.53 4.45 -0.38
N VAL A 83 -0.48 4.58 0.43
CA VAL A 83 0.89 4.25 0.02
C VAL A 83 1.31 2.94 0.68
N ILE A 84 2.09 2.12 -0.02
CA ILE A 84 2.56 0.84 0.50
C ILE A 84 4.07 0.77 0.30
N VAL A 85 4.80 0.56 1.39
CA VAL A 85 6.26 0.47 1.45
C VAL A 85 6.67 -0.96 1.75
N GLU A 86 7.61 -1.48 0.97
CA GLU A 86 8.26 -2.75 1.26
C GLU A 86 9.41 -2.56 2.24
N ALA A 87 9.25 -3.12 3.44
CA ALA A 87 10.31 -3.15 4.42
C ALA A 87 11.38 -4.16 4.03
N LYS A 88 12.64 -3.71 4.09
CA LYS A 88 13.81 -4.54 3.77
C LYS A 88 14.21 -5.43 4.94
N ASN A 89 14.87 -6.54 4.63
CA ASN A 89 15.46 -7.47 5.61
C ASN A 89 14.48 -7.96 6.70
N ASP A 90 13.20 -8.15 6.35
CA ASP A 90 12.13 -8.59 7.26
C ASP A 90 11.91 -7.72 8.52
N ARG A 91 12.40 -6.47 8.51
CA ARG A 91 12.24 -5.54 9.63
C ARG A 91 11.19 -4.50 9.32
N ILE A 92 9.93 -4.83 9.59
CA ILE A 92 8.77 -3.99 9.26
C ILE A 92 8.90 -2.54 9.78
N ASN A 93 9.45 -2.34 10.97
CA ASN A 93 9.59 -1.01 11.57
C ASN A 93 10.59 -0.10 10.82
N THR A 94 11.47 -0.65 9.99
CA THR A 94 12.41 0.18 9.20
C THR A 94 11.70 0.99 8.12
N GLY A 95 10.51 0.56 7.67
CA GLY A 95 9.71 1.26 6.66
C GLY A 95 8.90 2.44 7.20
N ILE A 96 8.85 2.67 8.53
CA ILE A 96 7.95 3.69 9.12
C ILE A 96 8.26 5.10 8.61
N GLY A 97 9.53 5.51 8.64
CA GLY A 97 9.92 6.85 8.21
C GLY A 97 9.63 7.11 6.73
N GLN A 98 9.92 6.11 5.88
CA GLN A 98 9.62 6.18 4.45
C GLN A 98 8.10 6.24 4.21
N CYS A 99 7.34 5.35 4.84
CA CYS A 99 5.89 5.29 4.70
C CYS A 99 5.23 6.63 5.09
N ILE A 100 5.63 7.22 6.22
CA ILE A 100 5.12 8.54 6.66
C ILE A 100 5.49 9.64 5.65
N SER A 101 6.69 9.61 5.08
CA SER A 101 7.13 10.59 4.09
C SER A 101 6.31 10.48 2.79
N GLU A 102 6.05 9.26 2.32
CA GLU A 102 5.21 9.00 1.16
C GLU A 102 3.73 9.37 1.42
N MET A 103 3.21 9.10 2.63
CA MET A 103 1.86 9.54 3.03
C MET A 103 1.74 11.06 3.01
N LEU A 104 2.77 11.78 3.48
CA LEU A 104 2.80 13.24 3.43
C LEU A 104 2.87 13.74 1.98
N ALA A 105 3.64 13.09 1.11
CA ALA A 105 3.68 13.41 -0.31
C ALA A 105 2.28 13.24 -0.95
N ALA A 106 1.60 12.12 -0.68
CA ALA A 106 0.26 11.86 -1.20
C ALA A 106 -0.77 12.89 -0.69
N LYS A 107 -0.69 13.27 0.59
CA LYS A 107 -1.50 14.35 1.16
C LYS A 107 -1.31 15.67 0.40
N LEU A 108 -0.05 16.11 0.25
CA LEU A 108 0.26 17.36 -0.45
C LEU A 108 -0.14 17.30 -1.94
N TYR A 109 -0.05 16.14 -2.57
CA TYR A 109 -0.51 15.94 -3.94
C TYR A 109 -2.03 16.19 -4.05
N ASN A 110 -2.82 15.58 -3.16
CA ASN A 110 -4.26 15.79 -3.10
C ASN A 110 -4.63 17.26 -2.82
N GLU A 111 -3.96 17.90 -1.86
CA GLU A 111 -4.18 19.33 -1.55
C GLU A 111 -3.91 20.22 -2.77
N LYS A 112 -2.83 19.99 -3.52
CA LYS A 112 -2.49 20.74 -4.75
C LYS A 112 -3.50 20.52 -5.88
N LYS A 113 -4.17 19.37 -5.90
CA LYS A 113 -5.19 19.01 -6.89
C LYS A 113 -6.61 19.36 -6.43
N GLU A 114 -6.76 19.97 -5.25
CA GLU A 114 -8.05 20.31 -4.64
C GLU A 114 -8.94 19.06 -4.36
N ASN A 115 -8.31 17.89 -4.22
CA ASN A 115 -9.00 16.65 -3.85
C ASN A 115 -9.30 16.68 -2.33
N ALA A 116 -10.59 16.57 -1.97
CA ALA A 116 -11.05 16.60 -0.59
C ALA A 116 -10.81 15.27 0.16
N ILE A 117 -9.54 14.91 0.36
CA ILE A 117 -9.13 13.70 1.08
C ILE A 117 -8.58 14.07 2.46
N SER A 118 -9.32 13.73 3.51
CA SER A 118 -8.92 14.02 4.90
C SER A 118 -7.97 12.99 5.49
N ASN A 119 -7.97 11.77 4.97
CA ASN A 119 -7.19 10.65 5.50
C ASN A 119 -6.31 10.07 4.41
N ILE A 120 -5.01 9.99 4.68
CA ILE A 120 -4.08 9.19 3.88
C ILE A 120 -3.68 7.98 4.70
N TYR A 121 -3.66 6.82 4.09
CA TYR A 121 -3.27 5.58 4.75
C TYR A 121 -1.91 5.12 4.26
N GLY A 122 -1.20 4.43 5.14
CA GLY A 122 0.10 3.86 4.88
C GLY A 122 0.07 2.38 5.22
N VAL A 123 0.77 1.58 4.43
CA VAL A 123 0.98 0.16 4.71
C VAL A 123 2.46 -0.12 4.62
N ILE A 124 2.98 -0.84 5.60
CA ILE A 124 4.35 -1.35 5.55
C ILE A 124 4.24 -2.86 5.49
N THR A 125 4.97 -3.49 4.58
CA THR A 125 4.91 -4.94 4.41
C THR A 125 6.27 -5.57 4.16
N THR A 126 6.45 -6.78 4.66
CA THR A 126 7.56 -7.66 4.27
C THR A 126 7.10 -8.74 3.28
N GLY A 127 5.88 -8.64 2.75
CA GLY A 127 5.15 -9.71 2.06
C GLY A 127 4.45 -10.67 3.03
N SER A 128 5.12 -11.07 4.12
CA SER A 128 4.53 -11.98 5.12
C SER A 128 3.74 -11.26 6.20
N LEU A 129 4.11 -10.01 6.53
CA LEU A 129 3.46 -9.18 7.54
C LEU A 129 2.99 -7.87 6.92
N PHE A 130 1.89 -7.33 7.44
CA PHE A 130 1.31 -6.04 7.04
C PHE A 130 1.05 -5.20 8.30
N LYS A 131 1.50 -3.94 8.28
CA LYS A 131 1.26 -2.96 9.35
C LYS A 131 0.63 -1.72 8.75
N PHE A 132 -0.42 -1.21 9.39
CA PHE A 132 -1.23 -0.12 8.85
C PHE A 132 -1.01 1.17 9.62
N LEU A 133 -1.05 2.29 8.89
CA LEU A 133 -0.89 3.64 9.38
C LEU A 133 -2.01 4.53 8.84
N LYS A 134 -2.32 5.59 9.57
CA LYS A 134 -3.27 6.63 9.15
C LYS A 134 -2.68 8.01 9.44
N LEU A 135 -2.61 8.86 8.44
CA LEU A 135 -2.30 10.28 8.54
C LEU A 135 -3.61 11.05 8.41
N ASN A 136 -3.94 11.79 9.45
CA ASN A 136 -5.02 12.77 9.44
C ASN A 136 -4.46 14.09 9.97
N ASP A 137 -4.69 15.17 9.23
CA ASP A 137 -4.07 16.47 9.48
C ASP A 137 -2.54 16.40 9.61
N LYS A 138 -2.02 16.49 10.83
CA LYS A 138 -0.58 16.44 11.13
C LYS A 138 -0.22 15.27 12.03
N THR A 139 -1.18 14.39 12.30
CA THR A 139 -1.02 13.28 13.25
C THR A 139 -1.00 11.97 12.50
N VAL A 140 0.06 11.20 12.72
CA VAL A 140 0.19 9.83 12.26
C VAL A 140 -0.21 8.89 13.38
N TRP A 141 -1.14 7.99 13.08
CA TRP A 141 -1.54 6.87 13.92
C TRP A 141 -0.94 5.61 13.33
N ILE A 142 -0.31 4.80 14.18
CA ILE A 142 0.31 3.53 13.79
C ILE A 142 -0.48 2.44 14.50
N ASP A 143 -0.99 1.48 13.74
CA ASP A 143 -1.63 0.31 14.33
C ASP A 143 -0.61 -0.47 15.16
N ILE A 144 -1.00 -0.86 16.37
CA ILE A 144 -0.15 -1.64 17.27
C ILE A 144 0.05 -3.03 16.67
N ASP A 145 -1.00 -3.58 16.06
CA ASP A 145 -0.99 -4.93 15.52
C ASP A 145 -0.20 -5.04 14.21
N GLU A 146 0.24 -6.27 13.93
CA GLU A 146 0.80 -6.69 12.66
C GLU A 146 0.00 -7.88 12.14
N TYR A 147 -0.40 -7.82 10.88
CA TYR A 147 -1.28 -8.81 10.28
C TYR A 147 -0.47 -9.74 9.39
N HIS A 148 -0.43 -11.02 9.74
CA HIS A 148 0.24 -12.03 8.94
C HIS A 148 -0.59 -12.39 7.69
N ILE A 149 0.08 -12.63 6.56
CA ILE A 149 -0.55 -12.95 5.27
C ILE A 149 -1.44 -14.21 5.32
N SER A 150 -1.18 -15.12 6.27
CA SER A 150 -2.07 -16.27 6.52
C SER A 150 -3.50 -15.84 6.89
N ASN A 151 -3.67 -14.65 7.47
CA ASN A 151 -4.97 -14.01 7.69
C ASN A 151 -5.29 -12.96 6.64
N VAL A 152 -5.14 -13.32 5.36
CA VAL A 152 -5.46 -12.45 4.21
C VAL A 152 -6.88 -11.87 4.27
N SER A 153 -7.83 -12.58 4.89
CA SER A 153 -9.21 -12.08 5.01
C SER A 153 -9.29 -10.82 5.88
N LYS A 154 -8.52 -10.75 6.97
CA LYS A 154 -8.45 -9.54 7.83
C LYS A 154 -7.74 -8.40 7.10
N ILE A 155 -6.62 -8.68 6.42
CA ILE A 155 -5.88 -7.70 5.62
C ILE A 155 -6.79 -7.09 4.55
N MET A 156 -7.49 -7.93 3.79
CA MET A 156 -8.48 -7.48 2.79
C MET A 156 -9.60 -6.65 3.44
N GLY A 157 -10.11 -7.05 4.60
CA GLY A 157 -11.11 -6.28 5.33
C GLY A 157 -10.66 -4.87 5.69
N ILE A 158 -9.39 -4.70 6.07
CA ILE A 158 -8.81 -3.38 6.37
C ILE A 158 -8.69 -2.55 5.08
N PHE A 159 -8.12 -3.11 4.00
CA PHE A 159 -8.03 -2.41 2.71
C PHE A 159 -9.41 -1.97 2.20
N MET A 160 -10.40 -2.86 2.22
CA MET A 160 -11.76 -2.53 1.76
C MET A 160 -12.45 -1.51 2.68
N SER A 161 -12.19 -1.55 3.99
CA SER A 161 -12.69 -0.53 4.90
C SER A 161 -12.11 0.86 4.61
N ILE A 162 -10.86 0.95 4.14
CA ILE A 162 -10.23 2.21 3.75
C ILE A 162 -10.79 2.71 2.41
N VAL A 163 -10.85 1.82 1.41
CA VAL A 163 -11.30 2.18 0.06
C VAL A 163 -12.77 2.62 0.04
N ASN A 164 -13.59 2.10 0.95
CA ASN A 164 -15.01 2.44 1.06
C ASN A 164 -15.32 3.55 2.08
N SER A 165 -14.30 4.17 2.69
CA SER A 165 -14.49 5.20 3.74
C SER A 165 -14.73 6.61 3.22
#